data_AF-A0AA38WIZ1-F1
#
_entry.id   AF-A0AA38WIZ1-F1
#
_cell.length_a   1.000
_cell.length_b   1.000
_cell.length_c   1.000
_cell.angle_alpha   90.00
_cell.angle_beta   90.00
_cell.angle_gamma   90.00
#
_symmetry.space_group_name_H-M   'P 1'
#
loop_
_entity.id
_entity.type
_entity.pdbx_description
1 polymer ?
#
loop_
_entity_poly.entity_id
_entity_poly.type
_entity_poly.pdbx_seq_one_letter_code
_entity_poly.pdbx_strand_id
1 'polypeptide(L)'
;MQQEACRKDVERAFGVLQSRFAIVAGPARFWQKDVLHDIMITCIILHNMIIEDERDLNAPIEVAREVPPIEVETVMNDNHRFQQFLARYRQIKDKAAHFELRDALIDHLWERHSNENH
;
A
#
# COMPACT_ATOMS: atom_id res chain seq x y z
N MET A 1 1.76 -0.40 -36.44
CA MET A 1 1.98 0.77 -35.56
C MET A 1 1.21 0.71 -34.24
N GLN A 2 -0.08 0.32 -34.19
CA GLN A 2 -0.86 0.32 -32.94
C GLN A 2 -0.39 -0.71 -31.88
N GLN A 3 -0.08 -1.95 -32.29
CA GLN A 3 0.40 -2.97 -31.35
C GLN A 3 1.72 -2.59 -30.66
N GLU A 4 2.59 -1.87 -31.36
CA GLU A 4 3.89 -1.46 -30.83
C GLU A 4 3.79 -0.28 -29.87
N ALA A 5 2.83 0.62 -30.08
CA ALA A 5 2.50 1.67 -29.12
C ALA A 5 1.93 1.07 -27.83
N CYS A 6 0.95 0.18 -27.94
CA CYS A 6 0.36 -0.53 -26.80
C CYS A 6 1.43 -1.30 -25.99
N ARG A 7 2.32 -2.03 -26.67
CA ARG A 7 3.43 -2.74 -26.03
C ARG A 7 4.34 -1.80 -25.23
N LYS A 8 4.70 -0.64 -25.80
CA LYS A 8 5.54 0.35 -25.12
C LYS A 8 4.88 0.93 -23.87
N ASP A 9 3.58 1.18 -23.91
CA ASP A 9 2.83 1.69 -22.75
C ASP A 9 2.82 0.66 -21.61
N VAL A 10 2.62 -0.62 -21.93
CA VAL A 10 2.68 -1.73 -20.97
C VAL A 10 4.09 -1.87 -20.39
N GLU A 11 5.12 -1.88 -21.23
CA GLU A 11 6.53 -1.96 -20.80
C GLU A 11 6.90 -0.79 -19.89
N ARG A 12 6.46 0.43 -20.24
CA ARG A 12 6.68 1.63 -19.42
C ARG A 12 5.98 1.54 -18.07
N ALA A 13 4.72 1.12 -18.03
CA ALA A 13 3.96 0.96 -16.79
C ALA A 13 4.62 -0.08 -15.87
N PHE A 14 5.04 -1.22 -16.43
CA PHE A 14 5.78 -2.23 -15.67
C PHE A 14 7.11 -1.71 -15.14
N GLY A 15 7.87 -0.94 -15.93
CA GLY A 15 9.12 -0.33 -15.47
C GLY A 15 8.91 0.64 -14.31
N VAL A 16 7.84 1.44 -14.35
CA VAL A 16 7.47 2.33 -13.23
C VAL A 16 7.13 1.52 -11.98
N LEU A 17 6.29 0.49 -12.11
CA LEU A 17 5.92 -0.35 -10.97
C LEU A 17 7.11 -1.12 -10.38
N GLN A 18 8.02 -1.63 -11.21
CA GLN A 18 9.23 -2.32 -10.76
C GLN A 18 10.21 -1.39 -10.02
N SER A 19 10.35 -0.14 -10.46
CA SER A 19 11.22 0.83 -9.80
C SER A 19 10.69 1.29 -8.43
N ARG A 20 9.36 1.37 -8.28
CA ARG A 20 8.72 1.75 -7.01
C ARG A 20 8.47 0.57 -6.06
N PHE A 21 8.19 -0.62 -6.57
CA PHE A 21 7.83 -1.79 -5.77
C PHE A 21 8.77 -2.97 -6.05
N ALA A 22 9.73 -3.21 -5.16
CA ALA A 22 10.72 -4.29 -5.28
C ALA A 22 10.08 -5.69 -5.41
N ILE A 23 8.87 -5.89 -4.87
CA ILE A 23 8.11 -7.14 -4.99
C ILE A 23 7.76 -7.49 -6.45
N VAL A 24 7.60 -6.48 -7.32
CA VAL A 24 7.30 -6.65 -8.76
C VAL A 24 8.56 -6.98 -9.58
N ALA A 25 9.75 -6.69 -9.04
CA ALA A 25 11.03 -7.02 -9.68
C ALA A 25 11.50 -8.47 -9.40
N GLY A 26 10.85 -9.17 -8.46
CA GLY A 26 11.18 -10.54 -8.09
C GLY A 26 10.73 -11.59 -9.11
N PRO A 27 11.22 -12.85 -9.00
CA PRO A 27 10.84 -13.90 -9.94
C PRO A 27 9.36 -14.28 -9.80
N ALA A 28 8.56 -13.96 -10.83
CA ALA A 28 7.13 -14.29 -10.89
C ALA A 28 6.86 -15.81 -10.89
N ARG A 29 7.82 -16.64 -11.32
CA ARG A 29 7.65 -18.09 -11.51
C ARG A 29 7.29 -18.88 -10.24
N PHE A 30 7.58 -18.32 -9.06
CA PHE A 30 7.32 -18.99 -7.78
C PHE A 30 5.95 -18.63 -7.20
N TRP A 31 5.24 -17.69 -7.83
CA TRP A 31 3.94 -17.23 -7.38
C TRP A 31 2.85 -17.95 -8.14
N GLN A 32 1.78 -18.32 -7.43
CA GLN A 32 0.53 -18.71 -8.09
C GLN A 32 -0.02 -17.51 -8.85
N LYS A 33 -0.71 -17.76 -9.97
CA LYS A 33 -1.24 -16.71 -10.85
C LYS A 33 -2.14 -15.73 -10.08
N ASP A 34 -2.97 -16.24 -9.18
CA ASP A 34 -3.90 -15.42 -8.40
C ASP A 34 -3.14 -14.51 -7.42
N VAL A 35 -2.07 -15.02 -6.81
CA VAL A 35 -1.22 -14.21 -5.93
C VAL A 35 -0.47 -13.14 -6.71
N LEU A 36 0.01 -13.45 -7.91
CA LEU A 36 0.65 -12.46 -8.78
C LEU A 36 -0.35 -11.38 -9.22
N HIS A 37 -1.59 -11.77 -9.51
CA HIS A 37 -2.68 -10.85 -9.82
C HIS A 37 -2.94 -9.90 -8.64
N ASP A 38 -3.08 -10.43 -7.42
CA ASP A 38 -3.29 -9.63 -6.21
C ASP A 38 -2.13 -8.66 -5.95
N ILE A 39 -0.89 -9.11 -6.13
CA ILE A 39 0.31 -8.27 -6.02
C ILE A 39 0.23 -7.11 -7.03
N MET A 40 -0.06 -7.40 -8.30
CA MET A 40 -0.13 -6.39 -9.35
C MET A 40 -1.25 -5.37 -9.10
N ILE A 41 -2.45 -5.83 -8.75
CA ILE A 41 -3.58 -4.95 -8.42
C ILE A 41 -3.25 -4.07 -7.22
N THR A 42 -2.65 -4.64 -6.17
CA THR A 42 -2.24 -3.89 -4.98
C THR A 42 -1.22 -2.81 -5.35
N CYS A 43 -0.20 -3.14 -6.16
CA CYS A 43 0.80 -2.18 -6.61
C CYS A 43 0.20 -1.05 -7.46
N ILE A 44 -0.81 -1.34 -8.30
CA ILE A 44 -1.51 -0.33 -9.10
C ILE A 44 -2.32 0.62 -8.20
N ILE A 45 -3.09 0.08 -7.24
CA ILE A 45 -3.87 0.88 -6.30
C ILE A 45 -2.95 1.77 -5.47
N LEU A 46 -1.88 1.20 -4.91
CA LEU A 46 -0.90 1.96 -4.12
C LEU A 46 -0.20 3.03 -4.96
N HIS A 47 0.14 2.73 -6.22
CA HIS A 47 0.71 3.71 -7.12
C HIS A 47 -0.23 4.89 -7.32
N ASN A 48 -1.51 4.63 -7.61
CA ASN A 48 -2.50 5.67 -7.82
C ASN A 48 -2.70 6.51 -6.54
N MET A 49 -2.78 5.87 -5.38
CA MET A 49 -2.90 6.58 -4.10
C MET A 49 -1.69 7.47 -3.80
N ILE A 50 -0.48 6.98 -4.09
CA ILE A 50 0.75 7.78 -3.92
C ILE A 50 0.77 8.96 -4.89
N ILE A 51 0.35 8.77 -6.15
CA ILE A 51 0.26 9.86 -7.13
C ILE A 51 -0.80 10.89 -6.74
N GLU A 52 -1.92 10.46 -6.16
CA GLU A 52 -2.96 11.36 -5.64
C GLU A 52 -2.47 12.15 -4.42
N ASP A 53 -1.70 11.53 -3.52
CA ASP A 53 -1.11 12.19 -2.34
C ASP A 53 0.06 13.12 -2.70
N GLU A 54 0.89 12.73 -3.67
CA GLU A 54 2.01 13.52 -4.21
C GLU A 54 1.55 14.64 -5.16
N ARG A 55 0.32 14.58 -5.67
CA ARG A 55 -0.25 15.63 -6.53
C ARG A 55 -0.47 16.90 -5.72
N ASP A 56 0.44 17.84 -5.91
CA ASP A 56 0.30 19.22 -5.47
C ASP A 56 -1.08 19.75 -5.90
N LEU A 57 -1.90 20.19 -4.94
CA LEU A 57 -3.30 20.62 -5.17
C LEU A 57 -3.43 21.76 -6.20
N ASN A 58 -2.30 22.35 -6.62
CA ASN A 58 -2.19 23.45 -7.56
C ASN A 58 -1.62 23.07 -8.94
N ALA A 59 -1.31 21.79 -9.21
CA ALA A 59 -0.83 21.38 -10.52
C ALA A 59 -1.98 21.34 -11.56
N PRO A 60 -1.82 21.90 -12.77
CA PRO A 60 -2.83 21.82 -13.82
C PRO A 60 -3.19 20.37 -14.12
N ILE A 61 -4.48 20.06 -14.14
CA ILE A 61 -4.99 18.75 -14.56
C ILE A 61 -4.68 18.62 -16.06
N GLU A 62 -3.55 18.02 -16.41
CA GLU A 62 -3.43 17.40 -17.73
C GLU A 62 -4.38 16.20 -17.70
N VAL A 63 -5.48 16.34 -18.43
CA VAL A 63 -6.53 15.32 -18.58
C VAL A 63 -5.88 14.09 -19.22
N ALA A 64 -5.34 13.21 -18.38
CA ALA A 64 -4.95 11.88 -18.77
C ALA A 64 -6.24 11.17 -19.19
N ARG A 65 -6.29 10.86 -20.48
CA ARG A 65 -7.34 10.13 -21.22
C ARG A 65 -8.17 9.24 -20.28
N GLU A 66 -9.46 9.52 -20.19
CA GLU A 66 -10.42 8.70 -19.45
C GLU A 66 -10.28 7.24 -19.91
N VAL A 67 -9.68 6.41 -19.06
CA VAL A 67 -9.67 4.96 -19.23
C VAL A 67 -11.09 4.52 -18.85
N PRO A 68 -11.80 3.75 -19.70
CA PRO A 68 -13.09 3.21 -19.34
C PRO A 68 -13.01 2.51 -17.98
N PRO A 69 -14.04 2.58 -17.13
CA PRO A 69 -14.02 1.88 -15.86
C PRO A 69 -13.78 0.41 -16.17
N ILE A 70 -12.67 -0.13 -15.67
CA ILE A 70 -12.45 -1.57 -15.71
C ILE A 70 -13.50 -2.12 -14.75
N GLU A 71 -14.58 -2.71 -15.28
CA GLU A 71 -15.50 -3.53 -14.50
C GLU A 71 -14.74 -4.79 -14.05
N VAL A 72 -13.92 -4.62 -13.02
CA VAL A 72 -13.44 -5.73 -12.22
C VAL A 72 -14.65 -6.15 -11.40
N GLU A 73 -15.32 -7.23 -11.83
CA GLU A 73 -16.23 -7.97 -10.95
C GLU A 73 -15.41 -8.43 -9.74
N THR A 74 -15.38 -7.57 -8.72
CA THR A 74 -14.83 -7.88 -7.42
C THR A 74 -15.82 -8.84 -6.80
N VAL A 75 -15.51 -10.13 -6.93
CA VAL A 75 -16.21 -11.20 -6.24
C VAL A 75 -16.30 -10.77 -4.77
N MET A 76 -17.52 -10.58 -4.29
CA MET A 76 -17.93 -9.92 -3.04
C MET A 76 -17.24 -10.41 -1.75
N ASN A 77 -16.34 -11.40 -1.82
CA ASN A 77 -15.67 -12.05 -0.72
C ASN A 77 -14.34 -11.38 -0.31
N ASP A 78 -13.67 -10.64 -1.21
CA ASP A 78 -12.34 -10.07 -0.94
C ASP A 78 -12.36 -8.76 -0.14
N ASN A 79 -13.51 -8.07 -0.13
CA ASN A 79 -13.67 -6.84 0.64
C ASN A 79 -13.55 -7.14 2.15
N HIS A 80 -13.99 -8.31 2.62
CA HIS A 80 -13.89 -8.66 4.04
C HIS A 80 -12.43 -8.88 4.49
N ARG A 81 -11.61 -9.51 3.64
CA ARG A 81 -10.19 -9.74 3.91
C ARG A 81 -9.39 -8.43 3.90
N PHE A 82 -9.70 -7.55 2.96
CA PHE A 82 -9.09 -6.23 2.87
C PHE A 82 -9.48 -5.33 4.06
N GLN A 83 -10.75 -5.34 4.48
CA GLN A 83 -11.22 -4.62 5.67
C GLN A 83 -10.56 -5.14 6.96
N GLN A 84 -10.37 -6.47 7.09
CA GLN A 84 -9.63 -7.04 8.21
C GLN A 84 -8.16 -6.61 8.23
N PHE A 85 -7.52 -6.54 7.06
CA PHE A 85 -6.15 -6.03 6.95
C PHE A 85 -6.06 -4.56 7.37
N LEU A 86 -6.95 -3.69 6.87
CA LEU A 86 -7.01 -2.28 7.24
C LEU A 86 -7.27 -2.08 8.73
N ALA A 87 -8.16 -2.88 9.34
CA ALA A 87 -8.43 -2.82 10.77
C ALA A 87 -7.18 -3.17 11.61
N ARG A 88 -6.47 -4.25 11.26
CA ARG A 88 -5.22 -4.63 11.92
C ARG A 88 -4.12 -3.59 11.73
N TYR A 89 -4.00 -3.05 10.53
CA TYR A 89 -3.01 -2.01 10.23
C TYR A 89 -3.26 -0.73 11.05
N ARG A 90 -4.53 -0.32 11.23
CA ARG A 90 -4.90 0.82 12.08
C ARG A 90 -4.54 0.59 13.56
N GLN A 91 -4.73 -0.63 14.07
CA GLN A 91 -4.34 -0.99 15.43
C GLN A 91 -2.82 -0.92 15.64
N ILE A 92 -2.03 -1.42 14.66
CA ILE A 92 -0.57 -1.39 14.74
C ILE A 92 -0.02 0.05 14.66
N LYS A 93 -0.68 0.92 13.89
CA LYS A 93 -0.32 2.34 13.76
C LYS A 93 -1.04 3.25 14.76
N ASP A 94 -1.77 2.69 15.72
CA ASP A 94 -2.48 3.49 16.70
C ASP A 94 -1.48 4.20 17.62
N LYS A 95 -1.27 5.49 17.33
CA LYS A 95 -0.36 6.33 18.07
C LYS A 95 -0.80 6.49 19.52
N ALA A 96 -2.10 6.46 19.80
CA ALA A 96 -2.61 6.60 21.17
C ALA A 96 -2.18 5.40 22.02
N ALA A 97 -2.41 4.18 21.53
CA ALA A 97 -1.98 2.95 22.20
C ALA A 97 -0.45 2.89 22.38
N HIS A 98 0.31 3.38 21.41
CA HIS A 98 1.77 3.49 21.53
C HIS A 98 2.20 4.46 22.64
N PHE A 99 1.58 5.64 22.73
CA PHE A 99 1.89 6.61 23.78
C PHE A 99 1.47 6.13 25.17
N GLU A 100 0.28 5.52 25.30
CA GLU A 100 -0.17 4.93 26.57
C GLU A 100 0.78 3.83 27.07
N LEU A 101 1.20 2.92 26.19
CA LEU A 101 2.13 1.85 26.57
C LEU A 101 3.50 2.41 26.97
N ARG A 102 3.98 3.44 26.25
CA ARG A 102 5.24 4.13 26.59
C ARG A 102 5.15 4.81 27.95
N ASP A 103 4.06 5.52 28.22
CA ASP A 103 3.89 6.28 29.46
C ASP A 103 3.75 5.31 30.65
N ALA A 104 3.01 4.21 30.49
CA ALA A 104 2.94 3.14 31.48
C ALA A 104 4.29 2.45 31.75
N LEU A 105 5.13 2.29 30.72
CA LEU A 105 6.50 1.77 30.86
C LEU A 105 7.39 2.74 31.64
N ILE A 106 7.27 4.04 31.37
CA ILE A 106 8.00 5.09 32.08
C ILE A 106 7.62 5.06 33.56
N ASP A 107 6.33 5.05 33.88
CA ASP A 107 5.84 5.01 35.26
C ASP A 107 6.34 3.77 36.01
N HIS A 108 6.30 2.60 35.37
CA HIS A 108 6.80 1.38 35.99
C HIS A 108 8.32 1.42 36.29
N LEU A 109 9.12 2.00 35.38
CA LEU A 109 10.55 2.18 35.60
C LEU A 109 10.85 3.17 36.73
N TRP A 110 10.06 4.24 36.85
CA TRP A 110 10.17 5.21 37.95
C TRP A 110 9.80 4.62 39.31
N GLU A 111 8.77 3.80 39.38
CA GLU A 111 8.40 3.06 40.61
C GLU A 111 9.50 2.09 41.02
N ARG A 112 10.07 1.35 40.07
CA ARG A 112 11.18 0.42 40.35
C ARG A 112 12.42 1.15 40.86
N HIS A 113 12.80 2.26 40.22
CA HIS A 113 13.94 3.06 40.66
C HIS A 113 13.72 3.76 42.01
N SER A 114 12.50 4.17 42.36
CA SER A 114 12.21 4.74 43.69
C SER A 114 12.24 3.67 44.78
N ASN A 115 11.84 2.44 44.47
CA ASN A 115 11.88 1.31 45.41
C ASN A 115 13.30 0.72 45.60
N GLU A 116 14.22 0.93 44.64
CA GLU A 116 15.63 0.52 44.75
C GLU A 116 16.51 1.53 45.53
N ASN A 117 16.02 2.75 45.78
CA ASN A 117 16.74 3.83 46.47
C ASN A 117 16.28 4.05 47.92
N HIS A 118 15.64 3.05 48.54
CA HIS A 118 15.28 3.00 49.96
C HIS A 118 15.88 1.75 50.60
#